data_AF-A0A0U2Z3I2-F1
#
_entry.id   AF-A0A0U2Z3I2-F1
#
_cell.length_a   1.000
_cell.length_b   1.000
_cell.length_c   1.000
_cell.angle_alpha   90.00
_cell.angle_beta   90.00
_cell.angle_gamma   90.00
#
_symmetry.space_group_name_H-M   'P 1'
#
loop_
_entity.id
_entity.type
_entity.pdbx_description
1 polymer ?
#
loop_
_entity_poly.entity_id
_entity_poly.type
_entity_poly.pdbx_seq_one_letter_code
_entity_poly.pdbx_strand_id
1 'polypeptide(L)' 'MICQLGLQYGALITIVAFQLTESALQANNKNRLHTVSDEVLKSQLDRLQWPARTEGHRMLVMGDLGVELSRAGRF' A
#
# COMPACT_ATOMS: atom_id res chain seq x y z
N MET A 1 -8.63 10.96 2.70
CA MET A 1 -9.90 11.13 1.96
C MET A 1 -10.72 9.84 1.89
N ILE A 2 -10.16 8.69 1.49
CA ILE A 2 -10.95 7.43 1.37
C ILE A 2 -11.37 6.82 2.72
N CYS A 3 -10.49 6.83 3.74
CA CYS A 3 -10.84 6.33 5.07
C CYS A 3 -11.93 7.19 5.74
N GLN A 4 -11.93 8.50 5.47
CA GLN A 4 -12.94 9.41 6.02
C GLN A 4 -14.35 9.07 5.53
N LEU A 5 -14.50 8.64 4.27
CA LEU A 5 -15.78 8.15 3.76
C LEU A 5 -16.25 6.92 4.55
N GLY A 6 -15.37 5.94 4.74
CA GLY A 6 -15.70 4.77 5.56
C GLY A 6 -16.16 5.15 6.97
N LEU A 7 -15.47 6.08 7.61
CA LEU A 7 -15.85 6.58 8.94
C LEU A 7 -17.22 7.27 8.93
N GLN A 8 -17.50 8.10 7.93
CA GLN A 8 -18.78 8.82 7.80
C GLN A 8 -19.97 7.89 7.61
N TYR A 9 -19.78 6.75 6.95
CA TYR A 9 -20.82 5.72 6.78
C TYR A 9 -20.87 4.69 7.91
N GLY A 10 -20.07 4.85 8.98
CA GLY A 10 -19.98 3.87 10.06
C GLY A 10 -19.38 2.53 9.64
N ALA A 11 -18.60 2.51 8.56
CA ALA A 11 -17.96 1.30 8.04
C ALA A 11 -16.65 0.99 8.77
N LEU A 12 -16.38 -0.30 8.94
CA LEU A 12 -15.08 -0.80 9.40
C LEU A 12 -14.05 -0.73 8.27
N ILE A 13 -12.84 -0.27 8.60
CA ILE A 13 -11.80 0.05 7.61
C ILE A 13 -10.57 -0.78 7.92
N THR A 14 -10.13 -1.58 6.93
CA THR A 14 -8.81 -2.22 6.93
C THR A 14 -7.96 -1.64 5.81
N ILE A 15 -6.76 -1.16 6.16
CA ILE A 15 -5.73 -0.80 5.19
C ILE A 15 -4.83 -2.02 4.96
N VAL A 16 -4.64 -2.42 3.71
CA VAL A 16 -3.68 -3.48 3.34
C VAL A 16 -2.59 -2.83 2.49
N ALA A 17 -1.41 -2.64 3.09
CA ALA A 17 -0.28 -2.01 2.44
C ALA A 17 0.74 -3.06 1.99
N PHE A 18 1.09 -3.06 0.71
CA PHE A 18 2.08 -3.99 0.15
C PHE A 18 3.46 -3.34 0.15
N GLN A 19 4.39 -3.91 0.91
CA GLN A 19 5.76 -3.46 1.01
C GLN A 19 6.66 -4.36 0.15
N LEU A 20 7.08 -3.81 -0.99
CA LEU A 20 8.05 -4.45 -1.89
C LEU A 20 9.35 -3.65 -1.88
N THR A 21 10.47 -4.31 -2.18
CA THR A 21 11.71 -3.59 -2.47
C THR A 21 11.56 -2.82 -3.79
N GLU A 22 12.31 -1.73 -3.93
CA GLU A 22 12.32 -0.95 -5.19
C GLU A 22 12.73 -1.82 -6.39
N SER A 23 13.73 -2.71 -6.21
CA SER A 23 14.17 -3.62 -7.26
C SER A 23 13.07 -4.60 -7.68
N ALA A 24 12.32 -5.16 -6.74
CA ALA A 24 11.19 -6.02 -7.04
C ALA A 24 10.07 -5.24 -7.75
N LEU A 25 9.78 -4.01 -7.32
CA LEU A 25 8.81 -3.12 -7.98
C LEU A 25 9.18 -2.84 -9.44
N GLN A 26 10.44 -2.51 -9.70
CA GLN A 26 10.95 -2.25 -11.06
C GLN A 26 10.91 -3.51 -11.94
N ALA A 27 11.36 -4.65 -11.43
CA ALA A 27 11.31 -5.93 -12.15
C ALA A 27 9.87 -6.31 -12.49
N ASN A 28 8.96 -6.20 -11.51
CA ASN A 28 7.55 -6.48 -11.70
C ASN A 28 6.91 -5.52 -12.70
N ASN A 29 7.27 -4.24 -12.70
CA ASN A 29 6.76 -3.26 -13.67
C ASN A 29 7.16 -3.63 -15.10
N LYS A 30 8.41 -4.06 -15.33
CA LYS A 30 8.90 -4.49 -16.66
C LYS A 30 8.20 -5.74 -17.19
N ASN A 31 7.72 -6.61 -16.30
CA ASN A 31 7.05 -7.86 -16.64
C ASN A 31 5.54 -7.69 -16.89
N ARG A 32 4.98 -6.48 -16.77
CA ARG A 32 3.55 -6.21 -17.00
C ARG A 32 3.27 -5.95 -18.48
N LEU A 33 2.06 -6.29 -18.92
CA LEU A 33 1.55 -5.94 -20.25
C LEU A 33 1.54 -4.41 -20.47
N HIS A 34 1.22 -3.66 -19.42
CA HIS A 34 1.22 -2.20 -19.41
C HIS A 34 2.24 -1.73 -18.38
N THR A 35 3.41 -1.36 -18.88
CA THR A 35 4.50 -0.85 -18.06
C THR A 35 4.32 0.65 -17.82
N VAL A 36 4.73 1.11 -16.64
CA VAL A 36 4.87 2.54 -16.34
C VAL A 36 6.32 2.94 -16.65
N SER A 37 6.58 4.16 -17.10
CA SER A 37 7.96 4.60 -17.35
C SER A 37 8.78 4.64 -16.06
N ASP A 38 10.08 4.38 -16.16
CA ASP A 38 10.98 4.39 -15.01
C ASP A 38 11.02 5.75 -14.32
N GLU A 39 10.90 6.85 -15.07
CA GLU A 39 10.80 8.21 -14.53
C GLU A 39 9.54 8.41 -13.68
N VAL A 40 8.38 7.92 -14.14
CA VAL A 40 7.13 8.01 -13.38
C VAL A 40 7.20 7.14 -12.14
N LEU A 41 7.75 5.93 -12.23
CA LEU A 41 7.91 5.04 -11.09
C LEU A 41 8.82 5.66 -10.02
N LYS A 42 9.97 6.20 -10.43
CA LYS A 42 10.88 6.93 -9.54
C LYS A 42 10.19 8.12 -8.88
N SER A 43 9.48 8.94 -9.67
CA SER A 43 8.75 10.09 -9.15
C SER A 43 7.65 9.70 -8.14
N GLN A 44 7.02 8.54 -8.30
CA GLN A 44 6.05 8.02 -7.33
C GLN A 44 6.72 7.57 -6.04
N LEU A 45 7.86 6.87 -6.12
CA LEU A 45 8.63 6.43 -4.96
C LEU A 45 9.15 7.61 -4.14
N ASP A 46 9.71 8.63 -4.81
CA ASP A 46 10.27 9.82 -4.15
C ASP A 46 9.21 10.62 -3.37
N ARG A 47 7.94 10.54 -3.77
CA ARG A 47 6.82 11.26 -3.12
C ARG A 47 5.96 10.34 -2.24
N LEU A 48 6.29 9.06 -2.15
CA LEU A 48 5.48 8.09 -1.43
C LEU A 48 5.39 8.48 0.04
N GLN A 49 4.17 8.48 0.58
CA GLN A 49 3.92 8.58 2.00
C GLN A 49 3.27 7.29 2.47
N TRP A 50 3.81 6.72 3.55
CA TRP A 50 3.23 5.55 4.18
C TRP A 50 1.93 5.92 4.90
N PRO A 51 0.87 5.11 4.76
CA PRO A 51 -0.34 5.32 5.54
C PRO A 51 -0.01 5.19 7.02
N ALA A 52 -0.51 6.11 7.84
CA ALA A 52 -0.35 6.02 9.27
C ALA A 52 -1.21 4.87 9.81
N ARG A 53 -0.69 4.17 10.84
CA ARG A 53 -1.40 3.04 11.47
C ARG A 53 -2.78 3.40 12.03
N THR A 54 -3.01 4.68 12.27
CA THR A 54 -4.24 5.26 12.83
C THR A 54 -5.24 5.72 11.76
N GLU A 55 -4.90 5.66 10.47
CA GLU A 55 -5.82 6.06 9.39
C GLU A 55 -7.02 5.14 9.22
N GLY A 56 -6.91 3.89 9.68
CA GLY A 56 -7.98 2.90 9.69
C GLY A 56 -8.11 2.20 11.04
N HIS A 57 -9.17 1.41 11.20
CA HIS A 57 -9.38 0.62 12.41
C HIS A 57 -8.37 -0.53 12.53
N ARG A 58 -7.94 -1.05 11.37
CA ARG A 58 -6.95 -2.11 11.25
C ARG A 58 -6.02 -1.84 10.06
N MET A 59 -4.74 -2.19 10.21
CA MET A 59 -3.75 -2.13 9.14
C MET A 59 -2.96 -3.43 9.08
N LEU A 60 -2.79 -3.96 7.88
CA LEU A 60 -1.91 -5.08 7.55
C LEU A 60 -0.81 -4.59 6.62
N VAL A 61 0.43 -4.95 6.91
CA VAL A 61 1.57 -4.76 6.00
C VAL A 61 1.95 -6.13 5.45
N MET A 62 1.89 -6.26 4.12
CA MET A 62 2.14 -7.51 3.41
C MET A 62 3.44 -7.36 2.61
N GLY A 63 4.34 -8.32 2.74
CA GLY A 63 5.58 -8.41 1.97
C GLY A 63 5.40 -9.21 0.70
N ASP A 64 6.53 -9.67 0.15
CA ASP A 64 6.55 -10.56 -1.00
C ASP A 64 5.71 -11.82 -0.78
N LEU A 65 5.07 -12.28 -1.86
CA LEU A 65 4.27 -13.51 -1.90
C LEU A 65 3.13 -13.54 -0.86
N GLY A 66 2.68 -12.39 -0.37
CA GLY A 66 1.57 -12.28 0.58
C GLY A 66 1.95 -12.61 2.02
N VAL A 67 3.24 -12.62 2.37
CA VAL A 67 3.70 -12.80 3.76
C VAL A 67 3.26 -11.61 4.61
N GLU A 68 2.56 -11.85 5.72
CA GLU A 68 2.22 -10.80 6.68
C GLU A 68 3.49 -10.35 7.42
N LEU A 69 3.88 -9.09 7.25
CA LEU A 69 5.02 -8.48 7.94
C LEU A 69 4.62 -7.81 9.25
N SER A 70 3.42 -7.23 9.30
CA SER A 70 2.88 -6.67 10.54
C SER A 70 1.36 -6.49 10.50
N ARG A 71 0.77 -6.42 11.69
CA ARG A 71 -0.63 -6.12 11.92
C ARG A 71 -0.78 -5.13 13.06
N ALA A 72 -1.67 -4.16 12.88
CA ALA A 72 -2.06 -3.20 13.90
C ALA A 72 -3.57 -3.00 13.92
N GLY A 73 -4.14 -2.78 15.10
CA GLY A 73 -5.58 -2.57 15.27
C GLY A 73 -6.42 -3.86 15.20
N ARG A 74 -7.72 -3.72 15.44
CA ARG A 74 -8.73 -4.79 15.45
C ARG A 74 -10.13 -4.18 15.25
N PHE A 75 -11.16 -5.02 15.15
CA PHE A 75 -12.56 -4.60 15.16
C PHE A 75 -13.19 -4.90 16.51
#